data_AF-A0A963MVS4-F1
#
_entry.id   AF-A0A963MVS4-F1
#
_cell.length_a   1.000
_cell.length_b   1.000
_cell.length_c   1.000
_cell.angle_alpha   90.00
_cell.angle_beta   90.00
_cell.angle_gamma   90.00
#
_symmetry.space_group_name_H-M   'P 1'
#
loop_
_entity.id
_entity.type
_entity.pdbx_description
1 polymer ?
#
loop_
_entity_poly.entity_id
_entity_poly.type
_entity_poly.pdbx_seq_one_letter_code
_entity_poly.pdbx_strand_id
1 'polypeptide(L)' 'MQYKDLRDFIDQLEARGDLKRITVPVDTHLEMTEIADRVLRAGGPALLFEKP' A
#
# COMPACT_ATOMS: atom_id res chain seq x y z
N MET A 1 6.61 -7.16 17.27
CA MET A 1 5.98 -5.82 17.18
C MET A 1 4.54 -5.95 17.56
N GLN A 2 4.07 -5.15 18.51
CA GLN A 2 2.65 -5.07 18.85
C GLN A 2 2.14 -3.75 18.27
N TYR A 3 1.29 -3.85 17.25
CA TYR A 3 0.60 -2.69 16.69
C TYR A 3 -0.67 -2.45 17.49
N LYS A 4 -0.99 -1.19 17.77
CA LYS A 4 -2.21 -0.82 18.51
C LYS A 4 -3.45 -0.97 17.64
N ASP A 5 -3.33 -0.59 16.37
CA ASP A 5 -4.36 -0.71 15.36
C ASP A 5 -3.73 -0.70 13.95
N LEU A 6 -4.58 -0.66 12.91
CA LEU A 6 -4.13 -0.60 11.53
C LEU A 6 -3.44 0.72 11.17
N ARG A 7 -3.82 1.85 11.78
CA ARG A 7 -3.20 3.15 11.49
C ARG A 7 -1.77 3.19 12.02
N ASP A 8 -1.57 2.73 13.25
CA ASP A 8 -0.24 2.56 13.86
C ASP A 8 0.64 1.62 13.03
N PHE A 9 0.06 0.56 12.46
CA PHE A 9 0.78 -0.30 11.52
C PHE A 9 1.21 0.43 10.24
N ILE A 10 0.30 1.16 9.60
CA ILE A 10 0.56 1.94 8.38
C ILE A 10 1.64 3.01 8.63
N ASP A 11 1.53 3.76 9.73
CA ASP A 11 2.48 4.82 10.09
C ASP A 11 3.90 4.23 10.30
N GLN A 12 3.99 3.03 10.89
CA GLN A 12 5.27 2.33 11.06
C GLN A 12 5.85 1.82 9.74
N LEU A 13 5.02 1.39 8.78
CA LEU A 13 5.49 1.04 7.43
C LEU A 13 6.02 2.28 6.70
N GLU A 14 5.31 3.40 6.80
CA GLU A 14 5.73 4.69 6.21
C GLU A 14 7.07 5.16 6.79
N ALA A 15 7.23 5.09 8.11
CA ALA A 15 8.48 5.46 8.78
C ALA A 15 9.69 4.60 8.37
N ARG A 16 9.47 3.36 7.91
CA ARG A 16 10.52 2.44 7.43
C ARG A 16 10.80 2.57 5.94
N GLY A 17 9.96 3.29 5.19
CA GLY A 17 10.01 3.32 3.73
C GLY A 17 9.37 2.08 3.08
N ASP A 18 8.66 1.26 3.86
CA ASP A 18 7.99 0.04 3.39
C ASP A 18 6.54 0.30 2.91
N LEU A 19 6.12 1.57 2.83
CA LEU A 19 4.82 1.99 2.33
C LEU A 19 4.95 2.96 1.16
N LYS A 20 4.16 2.73 0.11
CA LYS A 20 3.96 3.66 -1.00
C LYS A 20 2.51 4.15 -1.05
N ARG A 21 2.32 5.47 -0.96
CA ARG A 21 1.02 6.11 -1.19
C ARG A 21 0.77 6.33 -2.68
N ILE A 22 -0.40 5.91 -3.15
CA ILE A 22 -0.89 6.10 -4.51
C ILE A 22 -1.99 7.16 -4.46
N THR A 23 -1.64 8.39 -4.85
CA THR A 23 -2.49 9.59 -4.75
C THR A 23 -3.22 9.93 -6.05
N VAL A 24 -2.92 9.18 -7.12
CA VAL A 24 -3.65 9.25 -8.39
C VAL A 24 -4.91 8.39 -8.29
N PRO A 25 -6.02 8.77 -8.97
CA PRO A 25 -7.18 7.90 -9.09
C PRO A 25 -6.81 6.55 -9.72
N VAL A 26 -7.32 5.45 -9.17
CA VAL A 26 -7.09 4.08 -9.65
C VAL A 26 -8.41 3.33 -9.65
N ASP A 27 -8.76 2.69 -10.77
CA ASP A 27 -9.97 1.88 -10.86
C ASP A 27 -9.88 0.65 -9.93
N THR A 28 -10.89 0.49 -9.08
CA THR A 28 -11.04 -0.70 -8.22
C THR A 28 -11.26 -1.98 -9.03
N HIS A 29 -11.75 -1.88 -10.27
CA HIS A 29 -11.95 -3.00 -11.16
C HIS A 29 -10.67 -3.32 -11.94
N LEU A 30 -9.98 -4.38 -11.51
CA LEU A 30 -8.80 -4.98 -12.15
C LEU A 30 -7.52 -4.13 -12.09
N GLU A 31 -7.58 -2.80 -12.22
CA GLU A 31 -6.40 -1.93 -12.19
C GLU A 31 -5.69 -1.98 -10.83
N MET A 32 -6.43 -1.78 -9.72
CA MET A 32 -5.87 -1.87 -8.37
C MET A 32 -5.19 -3.22 -8.10
N THR A 33 -5.80 -4.32 -8.57
CA THR A 33 -5.28 -5.67 -8.39
C THR A 33 -4.04 -5.93 -9.24
N GLU A 34 -3.98 -5.42 -10.47
CA GLU A 34 -2.79 -5.54 -11.32
C GLU A 34 -1.59 -4.81 -10.70
N ILE A 35 -1.81 -3.58 -10.22
CA ILE A 35 -0.77 -2.80 -9.55
C ILE A 35 -0.25 -3.57 -8.32
N ALA A 36 -1.15 -4.13 -7.51
CA ALA A 36 -0.77 -4.93 -6.34
C ALA A 36 0.03 -6.20 -6.72
N ASP A 37 -0.41 -6.96 -7.74
CA ASP A 37 0.29 -8.17 -8.21
C ASP A 37 1.70 -7.84 -8.73
N ARG A 38 1.83 -6.77 -9.52
CA ARG A 38 3.13 -6.31 -10.04
C ARG A 38 4.11 -5.96 -8.92
N VAL A 39 3.65 -5.21 -7.91
CA VAL A 39 4.47 -4.82 -6.76
C VAL A 39 4.85 -6.02 -5.90
N LEU A 40 3.90 -6.94 -5.68
CA LEU A 40 4.15 -8.18 -4.93
C LEU A 40 5.22 -9.04 -5.61
N ARG A 41 5.14 -9.23 -6.93
CA ARG A 41 6.14 -10.00 -7.71
C ARG A 41 7.53 -9.37 -7.68
N ALA A 42 7.60 -8.05 -7.56
CA ALA A 42 8.85 -7.33 -7.43
C ALA A 42 9.42 -7.32 -5.99
N GLY A 43 8.69 -7.89 -5.01
CA GLY A 43 9.05 -7.79 -3.59
C GLY A 43 8.99 -6.34 -3.08
N GLY A 44 8.12 -5.52 -3.66
CA GLY A 44 8.01 -4.09 -3.37
C GLY A 44 7.24 -3.77 -2.09
N PRO A 45 7.09 -2.47 -1.78
CA PRO A 45 6.47 -1.99 -0.55
C PRO A 45 4.96 -2.25 -0.52
N ALA A 46 4.35 -2.12 0.66
CA ALA A 46 2.91 -2.06 0.80
C ALA A 46 2.33 -0.84 0.06
N LEU A 47 1.13 -0.97 -0.48
CA LEU A 47 0.45 0.10 -1.22
C LEU A 47 -0.74 0.64 -0.44
N LEU A 48 -0.86 1.96 -0.36
CA LEU A 48 -2.04 2.65 0.15
C LEU A 48 -2.64 3.51 -0.96
N PHE A 49 -3.79 3.08 -1.48
CA PHE A 49 -4.56 3.84 -2.48
C PHE A 49 -5.46 4.85 -1.77
N GLU A 50 -5.27 6.15 -2.06
CA GLU A 50 -6.04 7.22 -1.42
C GLU A 50 -7.26 7.67 -2.24
N LYS A 51 -7.31 7.29 -3.52
CA LYS A 51 -8.36 7.64 -4.47
C LYS A 51 -8.78 6.41 -5.31
N PRO A 52 -9.56 5.49 -4.71
CA PRO A 52 -10.17 4.39 -5.44
C PRO A 52 -11.31 4.85 -6.37
#